data_AF-A0A9E0ZY10-F1
#
_entry.id   AF-A0A9E0ZY10-F1
#
_cell.length_a   1.000
_cell.length_b   1.000
_cell.length_c   1.000
_cell.angle_alpha   90.00
_cell.angle_beta   90.00
_cell.angle_gamma   90.00
#
_symmetry.space_group_name_H-M   'P 1'
#
loop_
_entity.id
_entity.type
_entity.pdbx_description
1 polymer ?
#
loop_
_entity_poly.entity_id
_entity_poly.type
_entity_poly.pdbx_seq_one_letter_code
_entity_poly.pdbx_strand_id
1 'polypeptide(L)' 'MKHTSLYGTRINPNCEYCSHNTTPESLPNCAVHYEIDENGKCKKFSYDPLLRTPKKRPVLAKFSKEDFEL' A
#
# COMPACT_ATOMS: atom_id res chain seq x y z
N MET A 1 19.86 -16.22 -12.29
CA MET A 1 19.97 -14.94 -11.57
C MET A 1 18.87 -14.89 -10.52
N LYS A 2 19.19 -14.74 -9.23
CA LYS A 2 18.14 -14.55 -8.19
C LYS A 2 17.66 -13.11 -8.27
N HIS A 3 16.39 -12.89 -8.61
CA HIS A 3 15.76 -11.59 -8.51
C HIS A 3 15.64 -11.21 -7.03
N THR A 4 16.66 -10.55 -6.50
CA THR A 4 16.57 -9.90 -5.20
C THR A 4 15.58 -8.75 -5.34
N SER A 5 14.44 -8.84 -4.64
CA SER A 5 13.45 -7.76 -4.63
C SER A 5 14.11 -6.46 -4.23
N LEU A 6 14.03 -5.43 -5.09
CA LEU A 6 14.57 -4.10 -4.83
C LEU A 6 13.81 -3.36 -3.71
N TYR A 7 12.63 -3.86 -3.36
CA TYR A 7 11.73 -3.26 -2.39
C TYR A 7 11.35 -4.26 -1.30
N GLY A 8 10.78 -3.74 -0.20
CA GLY A 8 10.52 -4.49 1.02
C GLY A 8 9.90 -5.88 0.78
N THR A 9 10.45 -6.89 1.44
CA THR A 9 10.03 -8.30 1.29
C THR A 9 8.86 -8.66 2.21
N ARG A 10 8.47 -7.77 3.12
CA ARG A 10 7.38 -7.96 4.10
C ARG A 10 6.23 -6.99 3.82
N ILE A 11 5.68 -7.07 2.62
CA ILE A 11 4.49 -6.29 2.22
C ILE A 11 3.28 -7.21 2.28
N ASN A 12 2.23 -6.75 2.97
CA ASN A 12 0.96 -7.47 2.97
C ASN A 12 0.34 -7.41 1.57
N PRO A 13 -0.21 -8.50 1.02
CA PRO A 13 -0.89 -8.47 -0.26
C PRO A 13 -2.07 -7.49 -0.25
N ASN A 14 -2.14 -6.59 -1.24
CA ASN A 14 -3.29 -5.72 -1.48
C ASN A 14 -3.33 -5.36 -2.98
N CYS A 15 -4.52 -5.39 -3.56
CA CYS A 15 -4.73 -5.04 -4.97
C CYS A 15 -4.45 -3.56 -5.29
N GLU A 16 -4.62 -2.64 -4.34
CA GLU A 16 -4.40 -1.20 -4.55
C GLU A 16 -2.99 -0.90 -5.07
N TYR A 17 -1.99 -1.57 -4.50
CA TYR A 17 -0.57 -1.42 -4.84
C TYR A 17 0.02 -2.67 -5.50
N CYS A 18 -0.82 -3.43 -6.19
CA CYS A 18 -0.40 -4.57 -6.99
C CYS A 18 -0.04 -4.09 -8.41
N SER A 19 1.07 -4.55 -8.98
CA SER A 19 1.46 -4.24 -10.37
C SER A 19 0.47 -4.76 -11.42
N HIS A 20 -0.49 -5.58 -11.02
CA HIS A 20 -1.57 -6.08 -11.87
C HIS A 20 -2.85 -5.23 -11.80
N ASN A 21 -2.85 -4.14 -11.02
CA ASN A 21 -3.96 -3.20 -10.96
C ASN A 21 -3.99 -2.33 -12.22
N THR A 22 -5.09 -2.39 -12.97
CA THR A 22 -5.29 -1.56 -14.17
C THR A 22 -5.95 -0.22 -13.88
N THR A 23 -6.54 -0.06 -12.69
CA THR A 23 -7.31 1.11 -12.27
C THR A 23 -6.82 1.64 -10.92
N PRO A 24 -5.62 2.26 -10.88
CA PRO A 24 -5.01 2.73 -9.63
C PRO A 24 -5.74 3.90 -8.96
N GLU A 25 -6.47 4.72 -9.72
CA GLU A 25 -7.21 5.88 -9.22
C GLU A 25 -8.63 5.53 -8.71
N SER A 26 -9.05 4.27 -8.82
CA SER A 26 -10.39 3.84 -8.43
C SER A 26 -10.36 2.46 -7.77
N LEU A 27 -11.50 1.76 -7.74
CA LEU A 27 -11.55 0.40 -7.20
C LEU A 27 -10.60 -0.50 -8.00
N PRO A 28 -9.69 -1.24 -7.36
CA PRO A 28 -8.67 -2.02 -8.06
C PRO A 28 -9.28 -3.11 -8.95
N ASN A 29 -8.87 -3.15 -10.21
CA ASN A 29 -9.24 -4.21 -11.15
C ASN A 29 -8.01 -5.06 -11.50
N CYS A 30 -8.13 -6.38 -11.33
CA CYS A 30 -7.03 -7.33 -11.52
C CYS A 30 -6.94 -7.76 -12.99
N ALA A 31 -5.87 -7.38 -13.70
CA ALA A 31 -5.65 -7.77 -15.10
C ALA A 31 -5.49 -9.29 -15.30
N VAL A 32 -5.12 -10.01 -14.23
CA VAL A 32 -4.89 -11.46 -14.25
C VAL A 32 -6.16 -12.23 -13.88
N HIS A 33 -7.23 -11.53 -13.46
CA HIS A 33 -8.48 -12.13 -12.97
C HIS A 33 -8.27 -13.26 -11.94
N TYR A 34 -7.22 -13.13 -11.14
CA TYR A 34 -6.87 -14.13 -10.13
C TYR A 34 -7.78 -13.98 -8.90
N GLU A 35 -8.45 -15.06 -8.51
CA GLU A 35 -9.29 -15.11 -7.32
C GLU A 35 -8.44 -15.21 -6.04
N ILE A 36 -8.92 -14.59 -4.97
CA ILE A 36 -8.27 -14.63 -3.66
C ILE A 36 -8.49 -16.03 -3.06
N ASP A 37 -7.45 -16.62 -2.48
CA ASP A 37 -7.58 -17.93 -1.83
C ASP A 37 -8.40 -17.86 -0.53
N GLU A 38 -8.74 -19.03 0.02
CA GLU A 38 -9.50 -19.15 1.28
C GLU A 38 -8.80 -18.48 2.47
N ASN A 39 -7.49 -18.24 2.39
CA ASN A 39 -6.70 -17.56 3.42
C ASN A 39 -6.66 -16.04 3.22
N GLY A 40 -7.40 -15.50 2.24
CA GLY A 40 -7.43 -14.08 1.93
C GLY A 40 -6.17 -13.57 1.22
N LYS A 41 -5.36 -14.46 0.63
CA LYS A 41 -4.08 -14.10 -0.02
C LYS A 41 -4.14 -14.30 -1.53
N CYS A 42 -3.66 -13.30 -2.26
CA CYS A 42 -3.44 -13.41 -3.70
C CYS A 42 -2.02 -13.97 -3.96
N LYS A 43 -1.92 -15.18 -4.51
CA LYS A 43 -0.63 -15.82 -4.85
C LYS A 43 0.09 -15.13 -6.01
N LYS A 44 -0.65 -14.36 -6.83
CA LYS A 44 -0.12 -13.55 -7.94
C LYS A 44 0.19 -12.12 -7.51
N PHE A 45 0.10 -11.78 -6.23
CA PHE A 45 0.44 -10.45 -5.76
C PHE A 45 1.88 -10.09 -6.12
N SER A 46 2.04 -8.94 -6.77
CA SER A 46 3.32 -8.36 -7.14
C SER A 46 3.30 -6.91 -6.73
N TYR A 47 4.21 -6.51 -5.85
CA TYR A 47 4.21 -5.19 -5.24
C TYR A 47 4.73 -4.12 -6.21
N ASP A 48 3.94 -3.08 -6.45
CA ASP A 48 4.36 -1.85 -7.14
C ASP A 48 4.44 -0.68 -6.14
N PRO A 49 5.65 -0.23 -5.75
CA PRO A 49 5.82 0.90 -4.84
C PRO A 49 5.24 2.22 -5.37
N LEU A 50 5.15 2.41 -6.69
CA LEU A 50 4.63 3.64 -7.29
C LEU A 50 3.13 3.80 -7.09
N LEU A 51 2.42 2.67 -6.93
CA LEU A 51 0.99 2.65 -6.64
C LEU A 51 0.69 2.83 -5.14
N ARG A 52 1.70 2.75 -4.28
CA ARG A 52 1.48 2.87 -2.83
C ARG A 52 1.43 4.33 -2.40
N THR A 53 0.22 4.84 -2.21
CA THR A 53 0.01 6.20 -1.67
C THR A 53 0.46 6.26 -0.20
N PRO A 54 1.39 7.16 0.18
CA PRO A 54 1.74 7.39 1.58
C PRO A 54 0.51 7.82 2.39
N LYS A 55 0.37 7.28 3.60
CA LYS A 55 -0.72 7.71 4.50
C LYS A 55 -0.56 9.20 4.80
N LYS A 56 -1.69 9.92 4.81
CA LYS A 56 -1.71 11.34 5.21
C LYS A 56 -1.05 11.47 6.57
N ARG A 57 -0.21 12.50 6.71
CA ARG A 57 0.40 12.81 8.01
C ARG A 57 -0.71 13.11 9.02
N PRO A 58 -0.52 12.73 10.30
CA PRO A 58 -1.45 13.13 11.35
C PRO A 58 -1.54 14.66 11.41
N VAL A 59 -2.70 15.15 11.86
CA VAL A 59 -2.89 16.58 12.09
C VAL A 59 -1.90 17.02 13.17
N LEU A 60 -1.18 18.12 12.92
CA LEU A 60 -0.29 18.69 13.91
C LEU A 60 -1.10 19.16 15.12
N ALA A 61 -0.55 18.92 16.32
CA ALA A 61 -1.10 19.49 17.54
C ALA A 61 -1.12 21.02 17.42
N LYS A 62 -2.24 21.62 17.81
CA LYS A 62 -2.36 23.06 17.94
C LYS A 62 -1.98 23.39 19.36
N PHE A 63 -0.93 24.18 19.54
CA PHE A 63 -0.54 24.71 20.83
C PHE A 63 -0.88 26.19 20.88
N SER A 64 -1.36 26.64 22.03
CA SER A 64 -1.52 28.06 22.34
C SER A 64 -0.33 28.55 23.17
N LYS A 65 -0.22 29.86 23.41
CA LYS A 65 0.90 30.42 24.17
C LYS A 65 0.89 29.90 25.62
N GLU A 66 -0.31 29.72 26.16
CA GLU A 66 -0.58 29.27 27.52
C GLU A 66 -0.05 27.85 27.78
N ASP A 67 0.06 27.00 26.75
CA ASP A 67 0.64 25.64 26.86
C ASP A 67 2.15 25.66 27.19
N PHE A 68 2.80 26.82 27.10
CA PHE A 68 4.24 27.00 27.33
C PHE A 68 4.54 27.93 28.51
N GLU A 69 3.54 28.31 29.30
CA GLU A 69 3.74 29.07 30.54
C GLU A 69 4.07 28.13 31.70
N LEU A 70 5.05 28.51 32.54
CA LEU A 70 5.63 27.72 33.64
C LEU A 70 4.98 28.00 34.99
#